data_AF-A0A7W4ZWP7-F1
#
_entry.id   AF-A0A7W4ZWP7-F1
#
_cell.length_a   1.000
_cell.length_b   1.000
_cell.length_c   1.000
_cell.angle_alpha   90.00
_cell.angle_beta   90.00
_cell.angle_gamma   90.00
#
_symmetry.space_group_name_H-M   'P 1'
#
loop_
_entity.id
_entity.type
_entity.pdbx_description
1 polymer ?
#
loop_
_entity_poly.entity_id
_entity_poly.type
_entity_poly.pdbx_seq_one_letter_code
_entity_poly.pdbx_strand_id
1 'polypeptide(L)'
;MRKLAVGALAAGLFAMGAGTAFAASWHDIPTLSTGGAKFHHGQYKWHPAGVNHGAFEWKGQLQDADHGDGHNVYVQVKVEGYDWNRYNGQQKKTVPVGASNWAPPQRYTDDAYIRVCRDKGSFNPDNCSTTKHYQR
;
A
#
# COMPACT_ATOMS: atom_id res chain seq x y z
N MET A 1 5.00 -59.06 -39.44
CA MET A 1 6.06 -58.29 -40.14
C MET A 1 5.68 -56.82 -40.05
N ARG A 2 6.26 -56.05 -39.12
CA ARG A 2 7.32 -55.04 -39.33
C ARG A 2 7.01 -53.97 -40.40
N LYS A 3 6.77 -52.75 -39.86
CA LYS A 3 7.24 -51.42 -40.27
C LYS A 3 6.63 -50.78 -41.52
N LEU A 4 6.16 -49.54 -41.37
CA LEU A 4 6.87 -48.34 -41.84
C LEU A 4 6.30 -47.09 -41.16
N ALA A 5 7.19 -46.30 -40.57
CA ALA A 5 6.93 -45.01 -39.97
C ALA A 5 7.30 -43.90 -40.98
N VAL A 6 6.43 -42.89 -41.10
CA VAL A 6 6.69 -41.56 -41.69
C VAL A 6 5.68 -40.64 -40.98
N GLY A 7 5.99 -39.61 -40.22
CA GLY A 7 7.11 -38.68 -40.27
C GLY A 7 6.64 -37.37 -40.90
N ALA A 8 5.98 -36.48 -40.13
CA ALA A 8 5.81 -35.08 -40.52
C ALA A 8 5.74 -34.15 -39.30
N LEU A 9 6.71 -33.25 -39.26
CA LEU A 9 6.97 -32.20 -38.28
C LEU A 9 5.94 -31.07 -38.40
N ALA A 10 5.44 -30.58 -37.25
CA ALA A 10 5.04 -29.19 -37.10
C ALA A 10 5.04 -28.82 -35.60
N ALA A 11 6.23 -28.64 -35.04
CA ALA A 11 6.40 -27.93 -33.78
C ALA A 11 6.12 -26.44 -34.04
N GLY A 12 4.86 -26.03 -33.92
CA GLY A 12 4.50 -24.61 -33.86
C GLY A 12 4.81 -24.08 -32.47
N LEU A 13 6.01 -23.53 -32.26
CA LEU A 13 6.31 -22.70 -31.10
C LEU A 13 5.41 -21.46 -31.14
N PHE A 14 4.33 -21.47 -30.38
CA PHE A 14 3.72 -20.22 -29.89
C PHE A 14 4.34 -19.87 -28.55
N ALA A 15 5.62 -19.48 -28.57
CA ALA A 15 6.20 -18.73 -27.47
C ALA A 15 5.97 -17.22 -27.72
N MET A 16 4.69 -16.82 -27.77
CA MET A 16 4.35 -15.39 -27.79
C MET A 16 4.32 -14.90 -26.35
N GLY A 17 5.46 -14.34 -25.94
CA GLY A 17 5.60 -13.39 -24.83
C GLY A 17 4.83 -13.72 -23.56
N ALA A 18 5.30 -14.68 -22.77
CA ALA A 18 5.00 -14.66 -21.34
C ALA A 18 5.71 -13.44 -20.75
N GLY A 19 5.09 -12.26 -20.83
CA GLY A 19 5.45 -11.15 -19.97
C GLY A 19 5.34 -11.67 -18.54
N THR A 20 6.46 -11.71 -17.82
CA THR A 20 6.46 -12.08 -16.41
C THR A 20 5.51 -11.12 -15.69
N ALA A 21 4.33 -11.61 -15.32
CA ALA A 21 3.49 -10.90 -14.37
C ALA A 21 4.24 -10.91 -13.04
N PHE A 22 5.03 -9.87 -12.80
CA PHE A 22 5.55 -9.60 -11.46
C PHE A 22 4.34 -9.29 -10.59
N ALA A 23 3.81 -10.31 -9.91
CA ALA A 23 2.83 -10.11 -8.87
C ALA A 23 3.55 -9.34 -7.76
N ALA A 24 3.31 -8.04 -7.65
CA ALA A 24 3.79 -7.25 -6.52
C ALA A 24 3.30 -7.92 -5.23
N SER A 25 4.25 -8.41 -4.42
CA SER A 25 3.94 -9.05 -3.15
C SER A 25 3.48 -8.02 -2.13
N TRP A 26 2.51 -8.40 -1.30
CA TRP A 26 2.18 -7.63 -0.12
C TRP A 26 3.25 -7.83 0.95
N HIS A 27 3.67 -6.73 1.57
CA HIS A 27 4.59 -6.65 2.68
C HIS A 27 3.86 -6.12 3.91
N ASP A 28 4.27 -6.53 5.10
CA ASP A 28 3.62 -6.11 6.33
C ASP A 28 4.06 -4.69 6.75
N ILE A 29 3.09 -3.91 7.22
CA ILE A 29 3.31 -2.66 7.92
C ILE A 29 3.29 -2.99 9.42
N PRO A 30 4.36 -2.66 10.19
CA PRO A 30 4.33 -2.83 11.63
C PRO A 30 3.20 -2.00 12.23
N THR A 31 2.71 -2.42 13.41
CA THR A 31 1.71 -1.61 14.13
C THR A 31 2.28 -0.23 14.41
N LEU A 32 1.56 0.79 13.96
CA LEU A 32 1.86 2.19 14.25
C LEU A 32 0.92 2.65 15.35
N SER A 33 1.44 3.36 16.34
CA SER A 33 0.63 3.85 17.45
C SER A 33 1.11 5.20 17.97
N THR A 34 0.17 5.94 18.52
CA THR A 34 0.35 7.21 19.23
C THR A 34 -0.66 7.24 20.39
N GLY A 35 -0.64 8.28 21.22
CA GLY A 35 -1.68 8.47 22.24
C GLY A 35 -3.05 8.65 21.59
N GLY A 36 -3.89 7.62 21.59
CA GLY A 36 -5.26 7.66 21.08
C GLY A 36 -5.48 7.22 19.64
N ALA A 37 -4.43 6.83 18.89
CA ALA A 37 -4.63 6.22 17.55
C ALA A 37 -3.71 5.02 17.33
N LYS A 38 -4.23 4.01 16.63
CA LYS A 38 -3.50 2.79 16.29
C LYS A 38 -3.81 2.33 14.88
N PHE A 39 -2.79 2.10 14.07
CA PHE A 39 -2.89 1.45 12.77
C PHE A 39 -2.23 0.07 12.83
N HIS A 40 -2.97 -0.98 12.51
CA HIS A 40 -2.54 -2.37 12.71
C HIS A 40 -3.11 -3.28 11.62
N HIS A 41 -2.60 -4.52 11.53
CA HIS A 41 -2.86 -5.42 10.39
C HIS A 41 -2.61 -4.73 9.03
N GLY A 42 -1.60 -3.86 9.00
CA GLY A 42 -1.31 -3.07 7.83
C GLY A 42 -0.48 -3.88 6.83
N GLN A 43 -0.71 -3.64 5.55
CA GLN A 43 0.08 -4.19 4.46
C GLN A 43 0.31 -3.14 3.40
N TYR A 44 1.43 -3.21 2.69
CA TYR A 44 1.72 -2.37 1.53
C TYR A 44 2.26 -3.20 0.37
N LYS A 45 2.20 -2.66 -0.84
CA LYS A 45 2.90 -3.16 -2.01
C LYS A 45 3.21 -2.01 -2.96
N TRP A 46 4.27 -2.17 -3.73
CA TRP A 46 4.60 -1.30 -4.84
C TRP A 46 4.21 -1.95 -6.15
N HIS A 47 3.40 -1.26 -6.94
CA HIS A 47 3.12 -1.76 -8.29
C HIS A 47 4.30 -1.44 -9.22
N PRO A 48 4.63 -2.32 -10.18
CA PRO A 48 5.57 -1.98 -11.26
C PRO A 48 5.13 -0.72 -12.03
N ALA A 49 6.07 0.03 -12.60
CA ALA A 49 5.80 1.29 -13.32
C ALA A 49 4.68 1.22 -14.39
N GLY A 50 4.54 0.07 -15.06
CA GLY A 50 3.50 -0.17 -16.07
C GLY A 50 2.17 -0.68 -15.54
N VAL A 51 2.06 -1.00 -14.25
CA VAL A 51 0.88 -1.61 -13.61
C VAL A 51 0.35 -0.63 -12.58
N ASN A 52 -0.96 -0.35 -12.59
CA ASN A 52 -1.60 0.58 -11.64
C ASN A 52 -0.80 1.86 -11.39
N HIS A 53 -0.21 2.43 -12.46
CA HIS A 53 0.58 3.65 -12.45
C HIS A 53 1.87 3.63 -11.61
N GLY A 54 2.39 2.46 -11.22
CA GLY A 54 3.55 2.36 -10.34
C GLY A 54 3.25 2.69 -8.88
N ALA A 55 1.97 2.70 -8.50
CA ALA A 55 1.49 3.23 -7.23
C ALA A 55 2.05 2.51 -6.00
N PHE A 56 2.11 3.25 -4.89
CA PHE A 56 2.22 2.70 -3.55
C PHE A 56 0.84 2.38 -3.02
N GLU A 57 0.48 1.09 -2.96
CA GLU A 57 -0.81 0.65 -2.43
C GLU A 57 -0.64 0.13 -1.01
N TRP A 58 -1.53 0.54 -0.12
CA TRP A 58 -1.50 0.12 1.29
C TRP A 58 -2.93 -0.05 1.83
N LYS A 59 -3.05 -0.86 2.88
CA LYS A 59 -4.31 -1.11 3.58
C LYS A 59 -4.06 -1.55 5.01
N GLY A 60 -5.05 -1.44 5.89
CA GLY A 60 -4.99 -1.95 7.27
C GLY A 60 -6.19 -1.51 8.09
N GLN A 61 -6.10 -1.71 9.40
CA GLN A 61 -7.14 -1.34 10.37
C GLN A 61 -6.70 -0.08 11.14
N LEU A 62 -7.49 0.98 11.01
CA LEU A 62 -7.32 2.21 11.77
C LEU A 62 -8.30 2.22 12.94
N GLN A 63 -7.74 2.26 14.15
CA GLN A 63 -8.47 2.27 15.40
C GLN A 63 -8.29 3.63 16.09
N ASP A 64 -9.42 4.23 16.45
CA ASP A 64 -9.46 5.19 17.54
C ASP A 64 -9.27 4.43 18.87
N ALA A 65 -8.15 4.67 19.52
CA ALA A 65 -7.73 3.91 20.70
C ALA A 65 -8.12 4.60 22.02
N ASP A 66 -8.58 5.85 21.98
CA ASP A 66 -9.04 6.60 23.14
C ASP A 66 -10.47 7.09 22.91
N HIS A 67 -11.45 6.26 23.25
CA HIS A 67 -12.86 6.56 22.99
C HIS A 67 -13.41 7.74 23.81
N GLY A 68 -12.65 8.26 24.78
CA GLY A 68 -13.09 9.28 25.74
C GLY A 68 -12.62 10.69 25.43
N ASP A 69 -11.65 10.87 24.52
CA ASP A 69 -11.02 12.17 24.28
C ASP A 69 -11.79 13.07 23.29
N GLY A 70 -12.76 12.51 22.58
CA GLY A 70 -13.58 13.25 21.61
C GLY A 70 -12.82 13.65 20.34
N HIS A 71 -11.63 13.07 20.10
CA HIS A 71 -10.80 13.32 18.94
C HIS A 71 -11.03 12.27 17.85
N ASN A 72 -10.70 12.60 16.60
CA ASN A 72 -10.74 11.62 15.51
C ASN A 72 -9.31 11.18 15.19
N VAL A 73 -9.18 10.12 14.41
CA VAL A 73 -7.88 9.55 14.04
C VAL A 73 -7.74 9.49 12.53
N TYR A 74 -6.51 9.48 12.05
CA TYR A 74 -6.22 9.38 10.63
C TYR A 74 -4.86 8.75 10.36
N VAL A 75 -4.70 8.22 9.16
CA VAL A 75 -3.40 7.83 8.60
C VAL A 75 -2.95 8.90 7.61
N GLN A 76 -1.67 9.24 7.65
CA GLN A 76 -1.04 10.06 6.63
C GLN A 76 -0.08 9.21 5.81
N VAL A 77 -0.20 9.33 4.49
CA VAL A 77 0.69 8.67 3.53
C VAL A 77 1.26 9.68 2.56
N LYS A 78 2.57 9.62 2.35
CA LYS A 78 3.30 10.46 1.44
C LYS A 78 4.15 9.57 0.53
N VAL A 79 4.09 9.81 -0.76
CA VAL A 79 5.06 9.28 -1.72
C VAL A 79 6.09 10.38 -1.99
N GLU A 80 7.34 10.01 -2.21
CA GLU A 80 8.42 10.97 -2.47
C GLU A 80 8.06 12.01 -3.53
N GLY A 81 8.47 13.25 -3.30
CA GLY A 81 8.19 14.39 -4.18
C GLY A 81 6.82 15.04 -3.96
N TYR A 82 5.99 14.54 -3.05
CA TYR A 82 4.62 15.03 -2.82
C TYR A 82 4.30 15.29 -1.35
N ASP A 83 3.19 15.99 -1.13
CA ASP A 83 2.66 16.26 0.21
C ASP A 83 1.93 15.04 0.80
N TRP A 84 1.61 15.15 2.09
CA TRP A 84 0.89 14.13 2.83
C TRP A 84 -0.58 14.06 2.41
N ASN A 85 -1.03 12.86 2.05
CA ASN A 85 -2.44 12.53 1.91
C ASN A 85 -2.98 12.03 3.25
N ARG A 86 -4.14 12.55 3.67
CA ARG A 86 -4.79 12.20 4.93
C ARG A 86 -6.00 11.29 4.68
N TYR A 87 -6.07 10.19 5.41
CA TYR A 87 -7.14 9.20 5.37
C TYR A 87 -7.77 9.08 6.76
N ASN A 88 -8.98 9.62 6.90
CA ASN A 88 -9.66 9.67 8.19
C ASN A 88 -10.25 8.32 8.57
N GLY A 89 -10.17 8.02 9.87
CA GLY A 89 -10.92 6.95 10.50
C GLY A 89 -12.29 7.42 10.99
N GLN A 90 -12.80 6.69 11.96
CA GLN A 90 -14.05 7.01 12.63
C GLN A 90 -13.85 6.94 14.14
N GLN A 91 -14.39 7.94 14.86
CA GLN A 91 -14.33 7.98 16.31
C GLN A 91 -14.94 6.74 16.95
N LYS A 92 -14.30 6.28 18.04
CA LYS A 92 -14.70 5.14 18.88
C LYS A 92 -14.81 3.81 18.13
N LYS A 93 -14.16 3.70 16.95
CA LYS A 93 -14.25 2.53 16.09
C LYS A 93 -12.90 2.11 15.55
N THR A 94 -12.86 0.86 15.13
CA THR A 94 -11.84 0.33 14.23
C THR A 94 -12.46 0.21 12.85
N VAL A 95 -11.84 0.84 11.85
CA VAL A 95 -12.31 0.84 10.47
C VAL A 95 -11.20 0.40 9.52
N PRO A 96 -11.51 -0.40 8.49
CA PRO A 96 -10.56 -0.68 7.44
C PRO A 96 -10.30 0.60 6.64
N VAL A 97 -9.02 0.91 6.42
CA VAL A 97 -8.57 2.02 5.57
C VAL A 97 -7.50 1.53 4.63
N GLY A 98 -7.41 2.14 3.46
CA GLY A 98 -6.39 1.83 2.46
C GLY A 98 -6.57 2.68 1.23
N ALA A 99 -5.48 2.84 0.48
CA ALA A 99 -5.47 3.63 -0.73
C ALA A 99 -4.33 3.19 -1.65
N SER A 100 -4.42 3.64 -2.90
CA SER A 100 -3.34 3.57 -3.88
C SER A 100 -2.86 4.98 -4.14
N ASN A 101 -1.68 5.32 -3.63
CA ASN A 101 -1.07 6.64 -3.77
C ASN A 101 -0.21 6.66 -5.03
N TRP A 102 -0.59 7.52 -5.98
CA TRP A 102 0.14 7.70 -7.24
C TRP A 102 -0.07 9.12 -7.81
N ALA A 103 0.90 9.54 -8.62
CA ALA A 103 0.84 10.69 -9.52
C ALA A 103 1.71 10.37 -10.75
N PRO A 104 1.51 11.00 -11.92
CA PRO A 104 2.24 10.62 -13.13
C PRO A 104 3.78 10.60 -12.97
N PRO A 105 4.42 11.57 -12.29
CA PRO A 105 5.84 11.54 -11.95
C PRO A 105 6.25 10.45 -10.93
N GLN A 106 5.35 10.01 -10.05
CA GLN A 106 5.61 9.00 -9.01
C GLN A 106 5.73 7.57 -9.56
N ARG A 107 5.50 7.36 -10.86
CA ARG A 107 5.60 6.03 -11.49
C ARG A 107 6.94 5.33 -11.22
N TYR A 108 7.99 6.12 -11.03
CA TYR A 108 9.37 5.69 -10.81
C TYR A 108 9.93 6.10 -9.45
N THR A 109 9.09 6.58 -8.52
CA THR A 109 9.53 6.82 -7.14
C THR A 109 9.55 5.50 -6.39
N ASP A 110 10.57 5.34 -5.55
CA ASP A 110 10.75 4.11 -4.79
C ASP A 110 10.48 4.31 -3.29
N ASP A 111 10.17 5.54 -2.86
CA ASP A 111 10.08 5.90 -1.45
C ASP A 111 8.68 6.36 -1.05
N ALA A 112 8.15 5.77 0.01
CA ALA A 112 6.89 6.15 0.63
C ALA A 112 7.01 6.20 2.15
N TYR A 113 6.13 6.99 2.76
CA TYR A 113 6.12 7.28 4.18
C TYR A 113 4.71 7.13 4.73
N ILE A 114 4.56 6.43 5.86
CA ILE A 114 3.28 6.29 6.57
C ILE A 114 3.46 6.70 8.03
N ARG A 115 2.46 7.39 8.57
CA ARG A 115 2.27 7.60 10.02
C ARG A 115 0.80 7.58 10.40
N VAL A 116 0.50 7.21 11.63
CA VAL A 116 -0.85 7.33 12.20
C VAL A 116 -0.89 8.49 13.18
N CYS A 117 -1.97 9.26 13.17
CA CYS A 117 -2.12 10.44 14.00
C CYS A 117 -3.50 10.48 14.65
N ARG A 118 -3.56 11.13 15.82
CA ARG A 118 -4.81 11.60 16.42
C ARG A 118 -4.95 13.09 16.12
N ASP A 119 -6.15 13.47 15.70
CA ASP A 119 -6.57 14.85 15.45
C ASP A 119 -6.98 15.53 16.77
N LYS A 120 -6.10 16.39 17.29
CA LYS A 120 -6.34 17.10 18.57
C LYS A 120 -7.14 18.39 18.39
N GLY A 121 -7.70 18.61 17.19
CA GLY A 121 -8.44 19.81 16.83
C GLY A 121 -7.53 21.02 16.62
N SER A 122 -8.13 22.14 16.22
CA SER A 122 -7.39 23.32 15.74
C SER A 122 -6.52 24.02 16.79
N PHE A 123 -6.74 23.76 18.08
CA PHE A 123 -6.03 24.44 19.17
C PHE A 123 -4.78 23.69 19.65
N ASN A 124 -4.54 22.47 19.17
CA ASN A 124 -3.41 21.66 19.60
C ASN A 124 -2.77 20.97 18.39
N PRO A 125 -1.43 20.83 18.37
CA PRO A 125 -0.78 20.01 17.35
C PRO A 125 -1.21 18.55 17.50
N ASP A 126 -1.49 17.91 16.36
CA ASP A 126 -1.79 16.49 16.29
C ASP A 126 -0.62 15.65 16.77
N ASN A 127 -0.91 14.56 17.48
CA ASN A 127 0.11 13.64 17.94
C ASN A 127 0.19 12.44 16.99
N CYS A 128 1.29 12.35 16.25
CA CYS A 128 1.55 11.28 15.30
C CYS A 128 2.54 10.25 15.85
N SER A 129 2.44 9.02 15.36
CA SER A 129 3.49 8.00 15.51
C SER A 129 4.78 8.46 14.82
N THR A 130 5.89 7.80 15.14
CA THR A 130 7.09 7.87 14.30
C THR A 130 6.72 7.55 12.84
N THR A 131 7.22 8.35 11.91
CA THR A 131 7.08 8.09 10.48
C THR A 131 7.83 6.83 10.11
N LYS A 132 7.17 5.91 9.41
CA LYS A 132 7.80 4.75 8.79
C LYS A 132 8.04 4.99 7.33
N HIS A 133 9.23 4.65 6.88
CA HIS A 133 9.69 4.73 5.51
C HIS A 133 9.64 3.33 4.88
N TYR A 134 9.22 3.27 3.62
CA TYR A 134 9.09 2.07 2.82
C TYR A 134 9.76 2.30 1.48
N GLN A 135 10.57 1.34 1.08
CA GLN A 135 11.26 1.33 -0.19
C GLN A 135 10.66 0.24 -1.10
N ARG A 136 10.67 0.46 -2.43
CA ARG A 136 10.27 -0.53 -3.43
C ARG A 136 11.15 -1.78 -3.43
#